data_AF-A0A845DSR6-F1
#
_entry.id   AF-A0A845DSR6-F1
#
_cell.length_a   1.000
_cell.length_b   1.000
_cell.length_c   1.000
_cell.angle_alpha   90.00
_cell.angle_beta   90.00
_cell.angle_gamma   90.00
#
_symmetry.space_group_name_H-M   'P 1'
#
loop_
_entity.id
_entity.type
_entity.pdbx_description
1 polymer ?
#
loop_
_entity_poly.entity_id
_entity_poly.type
_entity_poly.pdbx_seq_one_letter_code
_entity_poly.pdbx_strand_id
1 'polypeptide(L)'
;MPRTRFVTLPEAAALIHDGATVAVNSSSGLLCPDAILRAVGERFAQQGHPQNLTTIHPIAAGDMYGIDGIDHIAQPGLLARVIAGSLPSGPSSMESPAIWRMIYENEVEAYNIPSGLIFHQLREAAARRPGVLTQLGMDTYLDPRRQGGRMNECTRENIVQLVEFDGQEWLYLRALKPDAALIRATTADEMGNLTFEREGAFLGAYDVALAAHNNGGVVIAQVERRVAAGTLLAQNVRVPSTLVDAVVVVPDSMQTTQTEYDPAISGEVRVPSDTFEVAEWGLQKVIARRAALELRDGEAVNLGFGISALVPRVLLEEGLDGAVTWVIEQGAVGGMPLGGFQFGCAANTQAIIPSPDQFSYFQGG
;
A
#
# COMPACT_ATOMS: atom_id res chain seq x y z
N MET A 1 11.64 28.86 5.42
CA MET A 1 11.11 27.57 4.92
C MET A 1 9.63 27.54 5.29
N PRO A 2 8.71 27.22 4.37
CA PRO A 2 7.33 26.99 4.77
C PRO A 2 7.32 25.87 5.83
N ARG A 3 6.59 26.09 6.91
CA ARG A 3 6.53 25.19 8.07
C ARG A 3 5.33 24.27 7.87
N THR A 4 5.51 22.96 7.97
CA THR A 4 4.42 21.99 7.96
C THR A 4 3.36 22.40 8.98
N ARG A 5 2.09 22.36 8.58
CA ARG A 5 0.98 22.78 9.43
C ARG A 5 0.37 21.58 10.14
N PHE A 6 0.22 21.67 11.45
CA PHE A 6 -0.63 20.73 12.19
C PHE A 6 -2.07 21.22 12.09
N VAL A 7 -2.94 20.38 11.53
CA VAL A 7 -4.31 20.73 11.17
C VAL A 7 -5.28 19.68 11.69
N THR A 8 -6.55 20.07 11.78
CA THR A 8 -7.66 19.17 12.07
C THR A 8 -8.04 18.33 10.85
N LEU A 9 -8.83 17.26 11.06
CA LEU A 9 -9.33 16.43 9.97
C LEU A 9 -10.14 17.21 8.91
N PRO A 10 -11.08 18.12 9.27
CA PRO A 10 -11.79 18.92 8.28
C PRO A 10 -10.87 19.86 7.48
N GLU A 11 -9.87 20.45 8.14
CA GLU A 11 -8.87 21.30 7.47
C GLU A 11 -8.00 20.50 6.50
N ALA A 12 -7.61 19.28 6.87
CA ALA A 12 -6.89 18.37 5.98
C ALA A 12 -7.75 17.97 4.77
N ALA A 13 -9.00 17.58 4.98
CA ALA A 13 -9.94 17.24 3.91
C ALA A 13 -10.21 18.44 2.97
N ALA A 14 -10.14 19.67 3.48
CA ALA A 14 -10.29 20.90 2.69
C ALA A 14 -9.12 21.16 1.70
N LEU A 15 -7.96 20.54 1.92
CA LEU A 15 -6.82 20.61 1.00
C LEU A 15 -7.02 19.77 -0.27
N ILE A 16 -8.01 18.88 -0.30
CA ILE A 16 -8.36 18.09 -1.48
C ILE A 16 -9.42 18.86 -2.28
N HIS A 17 -9.11 19.13 -3.55
CA HIS A 17 -9.95 19.92 -4.44
C HIS A 17 -10.72 19.03 -5.43
N ASP A 18 -11.75 19.61 -6.08
CA ASP A 18 -12.49 18.92 -7.15
C ASP A 18 -11.54 18.51 -8.28
N GLY A 19 -11.74 17.31 -8.83
CA GLY A 19 -10.94 16.78 -9.93
C GLY A 19 -9.52 16.35 -9.54
N ALA A 20 -9.15 16.39 -8.26
CA ALA A 20 -7.81 16.05 -7.82
C ALA A 20 -7.49 14.56 -8.04
N THR A 21 -6.25 14.30 -8.43
CA THR A 21 -5.63 12.96 -8.39
C THR A 21 -5.01 12.72 -7.02
N VAL A 22 -5.54 11.78 -6.25
CA VAL A 22 -5.13 11.51 -4.87
C VAL A 22 -4.45 10.15 -4.77
N ALA A 23 -3.17 10.13 -4.42
CA ALA A 23 -2.43 8.90 -4.16
C ALA A 23 -2.46 8.55 -2.67
N VAL A 24 -2.73 7.28 -2.36
CA VAL A 24 -2.87 6.79 -0.98
C VAL A 24 -1.84 5.70 -0.73
N ASN A 25 -0.96 5.91 0.27
CA ASN A 25 -0.05 4.88 0.73
C ASN A 25 -0.73 4.03 1.80
N SER A 26 -1.07 2.78 1.47
CA SER A 26 -1.70 1.84 2.41
C SER A 26 -1.53 0.40 1.93
N SER A 27 -1.67 -0.56 2.85
CA SER A 27 -1.86 -1.97 2.55
C SER A 27 -2.89 -2.54 3.53
N SER A 28 -4.15 -2.59 3.10
CA SER A 28 -5.29 -2.88 3.97
C SER A 28 -5.35 -1.93 5.17
N GLY A 29 -5.26 -2.43 6.40
CA GLY A 29 -5.15 -1.60 7.60
C GLY A 29 -3.74 -1.04 7.85
N LEU A 30 -2.69 -1.66 7.32
CA LEU A 30 -1.31 -1.25 7.52
C LEU A 30 -1.05 0.10 6.83
N LEU A 31 -0.60 1.08 7.62
CA LEU A 31 -0.33 2.43 7.15
C LEU A 31 -1.52 3.14 6.47
N CYS A 32 -2.76 2.70 6.70
CA CYS A 32 -3.93 3.34 6.12
C CYS A 32 -4.18 4.72 6.76
N PRO A 33 -4.21 5.83 6.00
CA PRO A 33 -4.62 7.15 6.50
C PRO A 33 -6.16 7.26 6.57
N ASP A 34 -6.78 6.28 7.23
CA ASP A 34 -8.23 6.04 7.25
C ASP A 34 -9.04 7.24 7.74
N ALA A 35 -8.58 7.92 8.79
CA ALA A 35 -9.30 9.08 9.34
C ALA A 35 -9.35 10.24 8.35
N ILE A 36 -8.29 10.44 7.54
CA ILE A 36 -8.27 11.46 6.48
C ILE A 36 -9.24 11.07 5.36
N LEU A 37 -9.25 9.80 4.92
CA LEU A 37 -10.20 9.31 3.92
C LEU A 37 -11.65 9.49 4.38
N ARG A 38 -11.93 9.15 5.65
CA ARG A 38 -13.23 9.41 6.30
C ARG A 38 -13.61 10.88 6.24
N ALA A 39 -12.69 11.77 6.63
CA ALA A 39 -12.96 13.22 6.63
C ALA A 39 -13.23 13.77 5.23
N VAL A 40 -12.59 13.24 4.18
CA VAL A 40 -12.90 13.59 2.78
C VAL A 40 -14.31 13.14 2.40
N GLY A 41 -14.68 11.90 2.74
CA GLY A 41 -16.02 11.36 2.50
C GLY A 41 -17.12 12.13 3.24
N GLU A 42 -16.90 12.44 4.51
CA GLU A 42 -17.83 13.25 5.33
C GLU A 42 -17.99 14.67 4.79
N ARG A 43 -16.88 15.30 4.36
CA ARG A 43 -16.92 16.63 3.75
C ARG A 43 -17.76 16.63 2.48
N PHE A 44 -17.60 15.62 1.62
CA PHE A 44 -18.42 15.48 0.42
C PHE A 44 -19.90 15.30 0.77
N ALA A 45 -20.24 14.42 1.72
CA ALA A 45 -21.62 14.21 2.13
C ALA A 45 -22.29 15.49 2.69
N GLN A 46 -21.53 16.35 3.36
CA GLN A 46 -22.04 17.59 3.96
C GLN A 46 -22.07 18.78 2.99
N GLN A 47 -21.09 18.88 2.10
CA GLN A 47 -20.83 20.09 1.31
C GLN A 47 -20.96 19.87 -0.20
N GLY A 48 -21.05 18.62 -0.64
CA GLY A 48 -20.99 18.24 -2.06
C GLY A 48 -19.60 18.35 -2.68
N HIS A 49 -18.54 18.55 -1.89
CA HIS A 49 -17.16 18.71 -2.37
C HIS A 49 -16.15 17.96 -1.46
N PRO A 50 -15.05 17.39 -1.98
CA PRO A 50 -14.62 17.49 -3.38
C PRO A 50 -15.41 16.56 -4.31
N GLN A 51 -15.42 16.85 -5.61
CA GLN A 51 -16.07 16.01 -6.64
C GLN A 51 -15.06 15.42 -7.62
N ASN A 52 -15.45 14.32 -8.26
CA ASN A 52 -14.76 13.72 -9.41
C ASN A 52 -13.27 13.41 -9.19
N LEU A 53 -12.93 12.89 -8.02
CA LEU A 53 -11.58 12.46 -7.69
C LEU A 53 -11.12 11.30 -8.59
N THR A 54 -9.83 11.33 -8.92
CA THR A 54 -9.10 10.13 -9.36
C THR A 54 -8.26 9.63 -8.20
N THR A 55 -8.35 8.37 -7.82
CA THR A 55 -7.53 7.83 -6.72
C THR A 55 -6.51 6.80 -7.21
N ILE A 56 -5.33 6.81 -6.61
CA ILE A 56 -4.23 5.89 -6.90
C ILE A 56 -3.93 5.08 -5.65
N HIS A 57 -4.09 3.76 -5.74
CA HIS A 57 -3.87 2.81 -4.65
C HIS A 57 -2.85 1.74 -5.10
N PRO A 58 -1.54 1.97 -4.90
CA PRO A 58 -0.53 0.97 -5.26
C PRO A 58 -0.83 -0.38 -4.61
N ILE A 59 -1.21 -0.37 -3.33
CA ILE A 59 -1.80 -1.49 -2.61
C ILE A 59 -3.10 -0.98 -1.95
N ALA A 60 -4.02 -1.88 -1.63
CA ALA A 60 -5.37 -1.56 -1.17
C ALA A 60 -5.36 -0.63 0.06
N ALA A 61 -6.27 0.33 0.12
CA ALA A 61 -6.54 1.12 1.32
C ALA A 61 -7.84 0.65 1.97
N GLY A 62 -7.75 0.11 3.18
CA GLY A 62 -8.88 -0.44 3.92
C GLY A 62 -9.04 -1.95 3.80
N ASP A 63 -9.90 -2.49 4.64
CA ASP A 63 -10.22 -3.90 4.78
C ASP A 63 -11.72 -4.10 5.06
N MET A 64 -12.11 -5.33 5.36
CA MET A 64 -13.50 -5.68 5.68
C MET A 64 -13.72 -5.86 7.19
N TYR A 65 -12.79 -5.38 8.02
CA TYR A 65 -12.69 -5.65 9.45
C TYR A 65 -12.54 -4.35 10.26
N GLY A 66 -13.21 -3.27 9.82
CA GLY A 66 -13.34 -2.03 10.57
C GLY A 66 -12.41 -0.89 10.15
N ILE A 67 -11.68 -1.04 9.05
CA ILE A 67 -10.94 0.06 8.40
C ILE A 67 -11.50 0.22 6.99
N ASP A 68 -12.51 1.06 6.80
CA ASP A 68 -13.22 1.18 5.52
C ASP A 68 -12.30 1.69 4.38
N GLY A 69 -11.32 2.55 4.70
CA GLY A 69 -10.33 3.03 3.74
C GLY A 69 -10.95 3.69 2.50
N ILE A 70 -10.77 3.08 1.32
CA ILE A 70 -11.32 3.60 0.06
C ILE A 70 -12.86 3.70 0.08
N ASP A 71 -13.55 2.88 0.87
CA ASP A 71 -15.01 2.89 0.90
C ASP A 71 -15.57 4.19 1.49
N HIS A 72 -14.81 4.90 2.33
CA HIS A 72 -15.18 6.25 2.78
C HIS A 72 -15.38 7.23 1.62
N ILE A 73 -14.67 7.03 0.51
CA ILE A 73 -14.73 7.90 -0.66
C ILE A 73 -15.40 7.22 -1.87
N ALA A 74 -15.81 5.97 -1.75
CA ALA A 74 -16.60 5.24 -2.75
C ALA A 74 -18.06 5.75 -2.76
N GLN A 75 -18.25 7.00 -3.16
CA GLN A 75 -19.54 7.68 -3.21
C GLN A 75 -19.78 8.26 -4.62
N PRO A 76 -20.98 8.12 -5.21
CA PRO A 76 -21.30 8.73 -6.50
C PRO A 76 -21.08 10.25 -6.49
N GLY A 77 -20.37 10.76 -7.49
CA GLY A 77 -20.01 12.18 -7.62
C GLY A 77 -18.73 12.59 -6.87
N LEU A 78 -18.32 11.85 -5.84
CA LEU A 78 -17.02 12.04 -5.18
C LEU A 78 -15.91 11.34 -5.96
N LEU A 79 -16.04 10.04 -6.23
CA LEU A 79 -15.04 9.24 -6.92
C LEU A 79 -15.44 9.03 -8.39
N ALA A 80 -14.61 9.50 -9.31
CA ALA A 80 -14.80 9.30 -10.75
C ALA A 80 -13.93 8.19 -11.33
N ARG A 81 -12.73 7.99 -10.77
CA ARG A 81 -11.75 7.04 -11.29
C ARG A 81 -10.89 6.42 -10.19
N VAL A 82 -10.58 5.13 -10.30
CA VAL A 82 -9.63 4.42 -9.45
C VAL A 82 -8.55 3.73 -10.29
N ILE A 83 -7.29 3.90 -9.90
CA ILE A 83 -6.12 3.18 -10.44
C ILE A 83 -5.52 2.39 -9.28
N ALA A 84 -5.70 1.06 -9.28
CA ALA A 84 -5.34 0.24 -8.13
C ALA A 84 -4.52 -1.00 -8.51
N GLY A 85 -3.52 -1.34 -7.70
CA GLY A 85 -2.82 -2.62 -7.82
C GLY A 85 -3.59 -3.75 -7.15
N SER A 86 -4.29 -3.42 -6.07
CA SER A 86 -5.24 -4.27 -5.38
C SER A 86 -6.32 -3.40 -4.76
N LEU A 87 -7.52 -3.94 -4.60
CA LEU A 87 -8.61 -3.34 -3.84
C LEU A 87 -8.89 -4.15 -2.58
N PRO A 88 -9.51 -3.56 -1.54
CA PRO A 88 -9.94 -4.30 -0.37
C PRO A 88 -10.77 -5.51 -0.79
N SER A 89 -10.48 -6.66 -0.19
CA SER A 89 -11.20 -7.91 -0.45
C SER A 89 -11.13 -8.79 0.78
N GLY A 90 -12.03 -9.77 0.86
CA GLY A 90 -12.17 -10.65 2.00
C GLY A 90 -13.01 -11.88 1.64
N PRO A 91 -13.49 -12.63 2.64
CA PRO A 91 -14.23 -13.87 2.40
C PRO A 91 -15.48 -13.63 1.55
N SER A 92 -15.75 -14.53 0.61
CA SER A 92 -16.95 -14.47 -0.25
C SER A 92 -18.27 -14.58 0.51
N SER A 93 -18.22 -14.88 1.82
CA SER A 93 -19.38 -14.92 2.72
C SER A 93 -19.74 -13.55 3.32
N MET A 94 -18.92 -12.52 3.10
CA MET A 94 -19.17 -11.15 3.58
C MET A 94 -19.63 -10.26 2.42
N GLU A 95 -20.33 -9.17 2.74
CA GLU A 95 -20.72 -8.16 1.78
C GLU A 95 -19.48 -7.50 1.16
N SER A 96 -19.42 -7.43 -0.17
CA SER A 96 -18.30 -6.83 -0.88
C SER A 96 -18.14 -5.34 -0.54
N PRO A 97 -16.90 -4.83 -0.43
CA PRO A 97 -16.65 -3.39 -0.29
C PRO A 97 -17.39 -2.55 -1.34
N ALA A 98 -17.83 -1.35 -0.95
CA ALA A 98 -18.63 -0.45 -1.78
C ALA A 98 -17.94 -0.12 -3.12
N ILE A 99 -16.61 0.00 -3.12
CA ILE A 99 -15.84 0.22 -4.36
C ILE A 99 -16.09 -0.87 -5.41
N TRP A 100 -16.19 -2.14 -5.01
CA TRP A 100 -16.44 -3.23 -5.96
C TRP A 100 -17.82 -3.12 -6.60
N ARG A 101 -18.82 -2.72 -5.82
CA ARG A 101 -20.16 -2.46 -6.34
C ARG A 101 -20.12 -1.36 -7.41
N MET A 102 -19.48 -0.22 -7.13
CA MET A 102 -19.35 0.87 -8.11
C MET A 102 -18.64 0.41 -9.40
N ILE A 103 -17.64 -0.47 -9.29
CA ILE A 103 -16.93 -1.02 -10.45
C ILE A 103 -17.86 -1.92 -11.27
N TYR A 104 -18.56 -2.86 -10.64
CA TYR A 104 -19.49 -3.77 -11.33
C TYR A 104 -20.69 -3.06 -11.94
N GLU A 105 -21.18 -2.00 -11.30
CA GLU A 105 -22.30 -1.18 -11.77
C GLU A 105 -21.88 -0.11 -12.80
N ASN A 106 -20.61 -0.08 -13.22
CA ASN A 106 -20.04 0.90 -14.16
C ASN A 106 -20.18 2.36 -13.69
N GLU A 107 -20.24 2.60 -12.38
CA GLU A 107 -20.38 3.93 -11.78
C GLU A 107 -19.04 4.68 -11.67
N VAL A 108 -17.92 3.95 -11.67
CA VAL A 108 -16.56 4.50 -11.57
C VAL A 108 -15.66 3.90 -12.65
N GLU A 109 -14.81 4.72 -13.26
CA GLU A 109 -13.74 4.20 -14.10
C GLU A 109 -12.70 3.47 -13.24
N ALA A 110 -12.25 2.28 -13.64
CA ALA A 110 -11.38 1.45 -12.84
C ALA A 110 -10.31 0.77 -13.68
N TYR A 111 -9.06 0.94 -13.25
CA TYR A 111 -7.89 0.26 -13.78
C TYR A 111 -7.25 -0.62 -12.71
N ASN A 112 -6.99 -1.88 -13.05
CA ASN A 112 -6.08 -2.73 -12.31
C ASN A 112 -4.71 -2.67 -12.99
N ILE A 113 -3.69 -2.22 -12.26
CA ILE A 113 -2.30 -2.11 -12.75
C ILE A 113 -1.40 -2.73 -11.70
N PRO A 114 -0.48 -3.66 -12.02
CA PRO A 114 0.39 -4.31 -11.03
C PRO A 114 1.02 -3.32 -10.05
N SER A 115 0.92 -3.61 -8.74
CA SER A 115 1.32 -2.70 -7.65
C SER A 115 2.73 -2.13 -7.82
N GLY A 116 3.70 -2.97 -8.20
CA GLY A 116 5.07 -2.54 -8.49
C GLY A 116 5.15 -1.49 -9.61
N LEU A 117 4.37 -1.66 -10.68
CA LEU A 117 4.31 -0.68 -11.78
C LEU A 117 3.62 0.62 -11.36
N ILE A 118 2.65 0.61 -10.45
CA ILE A 118 2.08 1.85 -9.89
C ILE A 118 3.15 2.59 -9.09
N PHE A 119 3.89 1.89 -8.22
CA PHE A 119 5.00 2.50 -7.50
C PHE A 119 6.08 3.05 -8.43
N HIS A 120 6.42 2.32 -9.50
CA HIS A 120 7.35 2.82 -10.51
C HIS A 120 6.80 4.05 -11.25
N GLN A 121 5.52 4.06 -11.67
CA GLN A 121 4.90 5.24 -12.29
C GLN A 121 4.94 6.48 -11.38
N LEU A 122 4.76 6.30 -10.06
CA LEU A 122 4.90 7.37 -9.07
C LEU A 122 6.37 7.82 -8.95
N ARG A 123 7.35 6.90 -8.97
CA ARG A 123 8.79 7.26 -9.01
C ARG A 123 9.16 8.01 -10.28
N GLU A 124 8.60 7.64 -11.43
CA GLU A 124 8.79 8.37 -12.68
C GLU A 124 8.22 9.79 -12.57
N ALA A 125 7.03 9.95 -11.98
CA ALA A 125 6.44 11.27 -11.76
C ALA A 125 7.27 12.12 -10.79
N ALA A 126 7.75 11.53 -9.70
CA ALA A 126 8.64 12.17 -8.74
C ALA A 126 9.91 12.70 -9.42
N ALA A 127 10.50 11.91 -10.32
CA ALA A 127 11.70 12.28 -11.06
C ALA A 127 11.42 13.11 -12.33
N ARG A 128 10.16 13.47 -12.62
CA ARG A 128 9.72 14.16 -13.84
C ARG A 128 10.09 13.44 -15.13
N ARG A 129 10.14 12.11 -15.08
CA ARG A 129 10.31 11.23 -16.23
C ARG A 129 8.96 10.89 -16.85
N PRO A 130 8.92 10.52 -18.14
CA PRO A 130 7.66 10.41 -18.89
C PRO A 130 6.78 9.24 -18.42
N GLY A 131 7.37 8.13 -17.98
CA GLY A 131 6.65 6.93 -17.60
C GLY A 131 7.54 5.69 -17.54
N VAL A 132 6.93 4.55 -17.24
CA VAL A 132 7.59 3.26 -17.10
C VAL A 132 7.56 2.52 -18.43
N LEU A 133 8.70 1.99 -18.85
CA LEU A 133 8.81 1.04 -19.94
C LEU A 133 9.04 -0.35 -19.36
N THR A 134 8.17 -1.32 -19.66
CA THR A 134 8.24 -2.67 -19.08
C THR A 134 7.70 -3.75 -20.01
N GLN A 135 8.21 -4.97 -19.89
CA GLN A 135 7.60 -6.16 -20.49
C GLN A 135 6.65 -6.87 -19.51
N LEU A 136 6.64 -6.45 -18.24
CA LEU A 136 5.75 -7.00 -17.23
C LEU A 136 4.29 -6.74 -17.62
N GLY A 137 3.51 -7.81 -17.72
CA GLY A 137 2.09 -7.76 -18.06
C GLY A 137 1.78 -7.93 -19.56
N MET A 138 2.81 -8.07 -20.42
CA MET A 138 2.63 -8.52 -21.80
C MET A 138 1.82 -9.82 -21.85
N ASP A 139 0.91 -9.93 -22.82
CA ASP A 139 0.00 -11.07 -22.97
C ASP A 139 -0.93 -11.35 -21.77
N THR A 140 -1.05 -10.42 -20.83
CA THR A 140 -2.01 -10.49 -19.71
C THR A 140 -3.10 -9.43 -19.88
N TYR A 141 -3.97 -9.28 -18.87
CA TYR A 141 -5.01 -8.25 -18.89
C TYR A 141 -4.45 -6.81 -18.99
N LEU A 142 -3.18 -6.60 -18.62
CA LEU A 142 -2.52 -5.30 -18.72
C LEU A 142 -2.18 -4.91 -20.17
N ASP A 143 -1.98 -5.89 -21.05
CA ASP A 143 -1.65 -5.64 -22.45
C ASP A 143 -2.79 -4.86 -23.16
N PRO A 144 -2.50 -3.73 -23.82
CA PRO A 144 -3.53 -2.91 -24.48
C PRO A 144 -4.18 -3.60 -25.68
N ARG A 145 -3.59 -4.68 -26.21
CA ARG A 145 -4.22 -5.56 -27.21
C ARG A 145 -5.36 -6.40 -26.59
N ARG A 146 -5.43 -6.46 -25.26
CA ARG A 146 -6.48 -7.11 -24.47
C ARG A 146 -7.29 -6.05 -23.70
N GLN A 147 -7.26 -6.08 -22.37
CA GLN A 147 -8.01 -5.13 -21.54
C GLN A 147 -7.26 -3.83 -21.28
N GLY A 148 -5.93 -3.77 -21.39
CA GLY A 148 -5.17 -2.56 -21.07
C GLY A 148 -5.27 -2.15 -19.59
N GLY A 149 -5.52 -3.11 -18.70
CA GLY A 149 -5.77 -2.86 -17.27
C GLY A 149 -7.20 -2.44 -16.94
N ARG A 150 -8.08 -2.22 -17.91
CA ARG A 150 -9.47 -1.76 -17.67
C ARG A 150 -10.31 -2.85 -16.99
N MET A 151 -11.09 -2.47 -16.00
CA MET A 151 -11.90 -3.41 -15.20
C MET A 151 -13.39 -3.46 -15.59
N ASN A 152 -13.91 -2.47 -16.32
CA ASN A 152 -15.32 -2.38 -16.70
C ASN A 152 -15.52 -1.59 -18.02
N GLU A 153 -16.78 -1.43 -18.46
CA GLU A 153 -17.14 -0.84 -19.76
C GLU A 153 -17.15 0.70 -19.78
N CYS A 154 -17.37 1.34 -18.63
CA CYS A 154 -17.29 2.79 -18.53
C CYS A 154 -15.83 3.29 -18.61
N THR A 155 -14.86 2.44 -18.28
CA THR A 155 -13.42 2.74 -18.41
C THR A 155 -12.97 2.65 -19.87
N ARG A 156 -12.68 3.79 -20.50
CA ARG A 156 -12.40 3.83 -21.95
C ARG A 156 -11.00 4.29 -22.33
N GLU A 157 -10.40 5.16 -21.53
CA GLU A 157 -9.08 5.71 -21.82
C GLU A 157 -8.01 4.60 -21.88
N ASN A 158 -7.13 4.67 -22.88
CA ASN A 158 -5.99 3.77 -23.00
C ASN A 158 -4.82 4.36 -22.21
N ILE A 159 -4.55 3.82 -21.02
CA ILE A 159 -3.43 4.29 -20.18
C ILE A 159 -2.14 3.46 -20.33
N VAL A 160 -2.22 2.34 -21.05
CA VAL A 160 -1.09 1.48 -21.43
C VAL A 160 -0.91 1.53 -22.94
N GLN A 161 0.32 1.70 -23.40
CA GLN A 161 0.67 1.74 -24.83
C GLN A 161 1.63 0.60 -25.15
N LEU A 162 1.49 0.00 -26.34
CA LEU A 162 2.49 -0.91 -26.88
C LEU A 162 3.45 -0.10 -27.75
N VAL A 163 4.74 -0.19 -27.49
CA VAL A 163 5.79 0.54 -28.22
C VAL A 163 6.91 -0.40 -28.63
N GLU A 164 7.52 -0.14 -29.78
CA GLU A 164 8.77 -0.78 -30.18
C GLU A 164 9.94 0.02 -29.61
N PHE A 165 10.79 -0.64 -28.81
CA PHE A 165 11.96 -0.02 -28.20
C PHE A 165 13.10 -1.04 -28.11
N ASP A 166 14.29 -0.64 -28.52
CA ASP A 166 15.49 -1.48 -28.58
C ASP A 166 15.25 -2.83 -29.30
N GLY A 167 14.49 -2.79 -30.41
CA GLY A 167 14.18 -3.97 -31.22
C GLY A 167 13.21 -4.97 -30.59
N GLN A 168 12.54 -4.61 -29.50
CA GLN A 168 11.54 -5.44 -28.82
C GLN A 168 10.23 -4.67 -28.59
N GLU A 169 9.14 -5.40 -28.36
CA GLU A 169 7.89 -4.81 -27.88
C GLU A 169 7.95 -4.56 -26.37
N TRP A 170 7.44 -3.41 -25.96
CA TRP A 170 7.34 -2.98 -24.56
C TRP A 170 5.98 -2.37 -24.29
N LEU A 171 5.51 -2.51 -23.05
CA LEU A 171 4.43 -1.70 -22.51
C LEU A 171 5.00 -0.40 -21.97
N TYR A 172 4.38 0.71 -22.36
CA TYR A 172 4.64 2.03 -21.81
C TYR A 172 3.44 2.50 -20.98
N LEU A 173 3.69 2.80 -19.71
CA LEU A 173 2.72 3.33 -18.77
C LEU A 173 3.15 4.74 -18.35
N ARG A 174 2.28 5.73 -18.53
CA ARG A 174 2.60 7.13 -18.21
C ARG A 174 2.83 7.32 -16.72
N ALA A 175 3.77 8.19 -16.36
CA ALA A 175 3.97 8.62 -14.98
C ALA A 175 2.68 9.18 -14.35
N LEU A 176 2.33 8.68 -13.16
CA LEU A 176 1.14 9.10 -12.41
C LEU A 176 1.48 10.29 -11.53
N LYS A 177 0.83 11.44 -11.75
CA LYS A 177 1.13 12.71 -11.08
C LYS A 177 0.01 13.08 -10.11
N PRO A 178 0.16 12.79 -8.80
CA PRO A 178 -0.88 13.11 -7.83
C PRO A 178 -0.90 14.61 -7.51
N ASP A 179 -2.09 15.18 -7.40
CA ASP A 179 -2.34 16.51 -6.85
C ASP A 179 -2.36 16.47 -5.30
N ALA A 180 -2.59 15.29 -4.72
CA ALA A 180 -2.46 15.07 -3.29
C ALA A 180 -1.88 13.68 -2.97
N ALA A 181 -1.12 13.60 -1.89
CA ALA A 181 -0.63 12.37 -1.30
C ALA A 181 -1.15 12.23 0.13
N LEU A 182 -1.85 11.13 0.40
CA LEU A 182 -2.29 10.73 1.74
C LEU A 182 -1.37 9.63 2.24
N ILE A 183 -0.64 9.92 3.31
CA ILE A 183 0.29 8.98 3.94
C ILE A 183 0.00 8.87 5.43
N ARG A 184 0.50 7.80 6.04
CA ARG A 184 0.51 7.62 7.49
C ARG A 184 1.93 7.37 7.97
N ALA A 185 2.22 7.77 9.21
CA ALA A 185 3.44 7.43 9.93
C ALA A 185 3.13 7.29 11.44
N THR A 186 4.11 6.86 12.23
CA THR A 186 3.93 6.79 13.69
C THR A 186 4.03 8.16 14.33
N THR A 187 5.13 8.88 14.06
CA THR A 187 5.45 10.14 14.74
C THR A 187 5.82 11.23 13.74
N ALA A 188 5.32 12.45 13.97
CA ALA A 188 5.82 13.67 13.34
C ALA A 188 6.51 14.58 14.36
N ASP A 189 7.64 15.20 13.99
CA ASP A 189 8.16 16.35 14.76
C ASP A 189 7.46 17.66 14.36
N GLU A 190 7.67 18.75 15.11
CA GLU A 190 7.06 20.05 14.82
C GLU A 190 7.49 20.69 13.48
N MET A 191 8.52 20.13 12.84
CA MET A 191 8.95 20.55 11.50
C MET A 191 8.21 19.77 10.42
N GLY A 192 7.67 18.59 10.72
CA GLY A 192 6.98 17.70 9.77
C GLY A 192 7.81 16.48 9.34
N ASN A 193 8.95 16.21 9.99
CA ASN A 193 9.71 14.98 9.72
C ASN A 193 8.95 13.78 10.28
N LEU A 194 8.87 12.69 9.50
CA LEU A 194 8.09 11.50 9.85
C LEU A 194 8.97 10.28 10.14
N THR A 195 8.70 9.59 11.23
CA THR A 195 9.25 8.27 11.58
C THR A 195 8.14 7.22 11.68
N PHE A 196 8.53 5.97 11.44
CA PHE A 196 7.64 4.81 11.25
C PHE A 196 7.95 3.73 12.30
N GLU A 197 8.39 4.13 13.49
CA GLU A 197 9.01 3.23 14.44
C GLU A 197 8.09 2.14 14.98
N ARG A 198 6.76 2.32 14.92
CA ARG A 198 5.78 1.29 15.29
C ARG A 198 5.16 0.59 14.09
N GLU A 199 5.52 0.95 12.86
CA GLU A 199 4.85 0.41 11.66
C GLU A 199 5.54 -0.89 11.20
N GLY A 200 4.76 -1.86 10.72
CA GLY A 200 5.30 -3.13 10.17
C GLY A 200 5.90 -3.01 8.77
N ALA A 201 5.75 -1.86 8.13
CA ALA A 201 6.26 -1.56 6.80
C ALA A 201 6.47 -0.06 6.61
N PHE A 202 7.21 0.31 5.57
CA PHE A 202 7.20 1.68 5.03
C PHE A 202 6.23 1.83 3.84
N LEU A 203 5.91 0.70 3.19
CA LEU A 203 5.28 0.65 1.88
C LEU A 203 6.01 1.58 0.90
N GLY A 204 5.31 2.53 0.25
CA GLY A 204 5.91 3.54 -0.62
C GLY A 204 5.63 4.97 -0.15
N ALA A 205 5.57 5.22 1.17
CA ALA A 205 5.19 6.53 1.72
C ALA A 205 6.07 7.67 1.18
N TYR A 206 7.38 7.45 1.08
CA TYR A 206 8.32 8.42 0.53
C TYR A 206 8.05 8.68 -0.96
N ASP A 207 7.89 7.63 -1.77
CA ASP A 207 7.67 7.73 -3.22
C ASP A 207 6.34 8.43 -3.55
N VAL A 208 5.28 8.11 -2.80
CA VAL A 208 3.96 8.76 -2.92
C VAL A 208 4.05 10.24 -2.57
N ALA A 209 4.69 10.58 -1.45
CA ALA A 209 4.87 11.98 -1.03
C ALA A 209 5.71 12.77 -2.03
N LEU A 210 6.84 12.21 -2.48
CA LEU A 210 7.74 12.85 -3.43
C LEU A 210 7.06 13.06 -4.79
N ALA A 211 6.25 12.11 -5.25
CA ALA A 211 5.49 12.22 -6.49
C ALA A 211 4.52 13.40 -6.45
N ALA A 212 3.74 13.56 -5.38
CA ALA A 212 2.85 14.71 -5.22
C ALA A 212 3.64 16.02 -5.13
N HIS A 213 4.61 16.10 -4.22
CA HIS A 213 5.41 17.31 -3.99
C HIS A 213 6.09 17.83 -5.26
N ASN A 214 6.80 16.97 -6.00
CA ASN A 214 7.55 17.41 -7.18
C ASN A 214 6.66 17.79 -8.37
N ASN A 215 5.37 17.44 -8.33
CA ASN A 215 4.35 17.83 -9.30
C ASN A 215 3.45 18.97 -8.79
N GLY A 216 3.78 19.60 -7.66
CA GLY A 216 3.05 20.76 -7.13
C GLY A 216 1.79 20.41 -6.34
N GLY A 217 1.61 19.13 -6.02
CA GLY A 217 0.54 18.65 -5.15
C GLY A 217 0.83 18.86 -3.66
N VAL A 218 -0.12 18.46 -2.83
CA VAL A 218 -0.08 18.58 -1.36
C VAL A 218 0.17 17.22 -0.69
N VAL A 219 1.03 17.17 0.33
CA VAL A 219 1.26 15.96 1.13
C VAL A 219 0.64 16.12 2.51
N ILE A 220 -0.27 15.19 2.84
CA ILE A 220 -1.02 15.18 4.09
C ILE A 220 -0.69 13.88 4.84
N ALA A 221 -0.12 14.01 6.03
CA ALA A 221 0.28 12.88 6.85
C ALA A 221 -0.66 12.70 8.06
N GLN A 222 -1.21 11.51 8.23
CA GLN A 222 -1.80 11.07 9.49
C GLN A 222 -0.68 10.52 10.38
N VAL A 223 -0.62 10.96 11.63
CA VAL A 223 0.33 10.43 12.63
C VAL A 223 -0.35 10.11 13.94
N GLU A 224 0.20 9.17 14.69
CA GLU A 224 -0.29 8.87 16.04
C GLU A 224 0.03 10.02 17.01
N ARG A 225 1.23 10.61 16.88
CA ARG A 225 1.72 11.61 17.83
C ARG A 225 2.63 12.66 17.22
N ARG A 226 2.71 13.78 17.93
CA ARG A 226 3.59 14.90 17.67
C ARG A 226 4.69 14.99 18.73
N VAL A 227 5.93 15.26 18.31
CA VAL A 227 7.07 15.50 19.20
C VAL A 227 7.77 16.82 18.89
N ALA A 228 8.67 17.27 19.77
CA ALA A 228 9.44 18.50 19.59
C ALA A 228 10.39 18.41 18.38
N ALA A 229 10.65 19.53 17.71
CA ALA A 229 11.59 19.57 16.59
C ALA A 229 12.99 19.08 16.99
N GLY A 230 13.61 18.26 16.15
CA GLY A 230 14.98 17.77 16.36
C GLY A 230 15.13 16.61 17.35
N THR A 231 14.03 16.05 17.87
CA THR A 231 14.09 14.86 18.75
C THR A 231 14.16 13.55 17.97
N LEU A 232 13.72 13.54 16.71
CA LEU A 232 13.74 12.34 15.87
C LEU A 232 15.19 12.04 15.43
N LEU A 233 15.58 10.77 15.52
CA LEU A 233 16.86 10.31 14.99
C LEU A 233 16.88 10.48 13.47
N ALA A 234 17.85 11.24 12.96
CA ALA A 234 17.89 11.61 11.55
C ALA A 234 17.91 10.40 10.59
N GLN A 235 18.58 9.30 10.96
CA GLN A 235 18.61 8.06 10.17
C GLN A 235 17.25 7.33 10.14
N ASN A 236 16.37 7.62 11.10
CA ASN A 236 15.04 7.01 11.17
C ASN A 236 13.98 7.84 10.43
N VAL A 237 14.26 9.11 10.11
CA VAL A 237 13.34 9.95 9.35
C VAL A 237 13.20 9.36 7.94
N ARG A 238 11.98 8.93 7.61
CA ARG A 238 11.67 8.32 6.30
C ARG A 238 11.08 9.31 5.31
N VAL A 239 10.26 10.24 5.80
CA VAL A 239 9.73 11.34 4.99
C VAL A 239 10.19 12.66 5.64
N PRO A 240 11.08 13.42 5.00
CA PRO A 240 11.57 14.67 5.56
C PRO A 240 10.49 15.75 5.49
N SER A 241 10.55 16.71 6.42
CA SER A 241 9.62 17.83 6.51
C SER A 241 9.50 18.66 5.22
N THR A 242 10.53 18.64 4.37
CA THR A 242 10.52 19.35 3.09
C THR A 242 9.43 18.85 2.13
N LEU A 243 8.93 17.63 2.34
CA LEU A 243 7.87 17.04 1.52
C LEU A 243 6.48 17.21 2.14
N VAL A 244 6.36 17.51 3.43
CA VAL A 244 5.09 17.42 4.17
C VAL A 244 4.44 18.79 4.34
N ASP A 245 3.23 18.97 3.83
CA ASP A 245 2.50 20.25 3.91
C ASP A 245 1.58 20.33 5.13
N ALA A 246 0.93 19.20 5.47
CA ALA A 246 -0.03 19.11 6.56
C ALA A 246 0.12 17.81 7.36
N VAL A 247 -0.06 17.90 8.68
CA VAL A 247 -0.06 16.75 9.60
C VAL A 247 -1.35 16.77 10.42
N VAL A 248 -2.00 15.63 10.50
CA VAL A 248 -3.14 15.37 11.39
C VAL A 248 -2.71 14.36 12.45
N VAL A 249 -2.95 14.69 13.72
CA VAL A 249 -2.68 13.79 14.84
C VAL A 249 -3.92 12.98 15.17
N VAL A 250 -3.84 11.66 15.10
CA VAL A 250 -4.90 10.69 15.39
C VAL A 250 -4.35 9.66 16.40
N PRO A 251 -4.47 9.95 17.71
CA PRO A 251 -4.01 9.06 18.78
C PRO A 251 -4.71 7.69 18.73
N ASP A 252 -4.12 6.70 19.40
CA ASP A 252 -4.71 5.37 19.61
C ASP A 252 -5.09 4.62 18.32
N SER A 253 -4.34 4.88 17.24
CA SER A 253 -4.51 4.19 15.96
C SER A 253 -3.96 2.75 16.03
N MET A 254 -4.71 1.80 15.46
CA MET A 254 -4.27 0.41 15.30
C MET A 254 -3.01 0.34 14.41
N GLN A 255 -2.03 -0.51 14.77
CA GLN A 255 -0.80 -0.73 14.01
C GLN A 255 -1.07 -1.37 12.63
N THR A 256 -1.99 -2.34 12.59
CA THR A 256 -2.56 -2.95 11.38
C THR A 256 -4.00 -3.40 11.69
N THR A 257 -4.67 -4.06 10.76
CA THR A 257 -6.05 -4.57 10.95
C THR A 257 -6.17 -5.31 12.29
N GLN A 258 -7.16 -4.90 13.11
CA GLN A 258 -7.49 -5.51 14.41
C GLN A 258 -6.28 -5.76 15.34
N THR A 259 -5.22 -4.95 15.23
CA THR A 259 -3.98 -5.11 16.00
C THR A 259 -3.61 -3.77 16.61
N GLU A 260 -3.80 -3.62 17.93
CA GLU A 260 -3.47 -2.38 18.64
C GLU A 260 -1.98 -2.06 18.50
N TYR A 261 -1.12 -2.93 19.04
CA TYR A 261 0.32 -2.81 18.92
C TYR A 261 1.05 -4.09 19.29
N ASP A 262 1.91 -4.54 18.38
CA ASP A 262 2.86 -5.61 18.59
C ASP A 262 4.28 -5.14 18.19
N PRO A 263 5.22 -5.01 19.14
CA PRO A 263 6.59 -4.58 18.85
C PRO A 263 7.40 -5.61 18.05
N ALA A 264 6.92 -6.86 17.91
CA ALA A 264 7.55 -7.84 17.03
C ALA A 264 7.33 -7.51 15.55
N ILE A 265 6.21 -6.84 15.22
CA ILE A 265 5.86 -6.40 13.86
C ILE A 265 6.79 -5.27 13.39
N SER A 266 7.09 -4.31 14.27
CA SER A 266 8.00 -3.19 13.97
C SER A 266 9.48 -3.58 14.03
N GLY A 267 9.79 -4.81 14.47
CA GLY A 267 11.15 -5.29 14.66
C GLY A 267 11.86 -4.73 15.89
N GLU A 268 11.12 -4.11 16.82
CA GLU A 268 11.67 -3.60 18.09
C GLU A 268 12.07 -4.73 19.05
N VAL A 269 11.37 -5.87 18.97
CA VAL A 269 11.70 -7.07 19.74
C VAL A 269 11.71 -8.31 18.85
N ARG A 270 12.40 -9.35 19.33
CA ARG A 270 12.27 -10.70 18.80
C ARG A 270 11.51 -11.57 19.80
N VAL A 271 10.51 -12.32 19.32
CA VAL A 271 9.76 -13.30 20.11
C VAL A 271 10.36 -14.70 19.94
N PRO A 272 10.29 -15.57 20.97
CA PRO A 272 10.74 -16.95 20.85
C PRO A 272 10.02 -17.73 19.75
N SER A 273 10.70 -18.70 19.12
CA SER A 273 10.11 -19.47 18.01
C SER A 273 8.93 -20.35 18.43
N ASP A 274 8.87 -20.76 19.69
CA ASP A 274 7.80 -21.61 20.25
C ASP A 274 6.50 -20.84 20.57
N THR A 275 6.51 -19.50 20.46
CA THR A 275 5.28 -18.70 20.55
C THR A 275 4.48 -18.68 19.25
N PHE A 276 5.07 -19.16 18.15
CA PHE A 276 4.41 -19.22 16.87
C PHE A 276 3.56 -20.49 16.74
N GLU A 277 2.33 -20.34 16.29
CA GLU A 277 1.43 -21.47 16.03
C GLU A 277 1.94 -22.32 14.86
N VAL A 278 1.80 -23.64 15.00
CA VAL A 278 1.99 -24.60 13.91
C VAL A 278 0.67 -24.82 13.17
N ALA A 279 0.73 -25.23 11.91
CA ALA A 279 -0.47 -25.50 11.15
C ALA A 279 -1.22 -26.72 11.72
N GLU A 280 -2.55 -26.60 11.90
CA GLU A 280 -3.40 -27.74 12.28
C GLU A 280 -3.42 -28.82 11.18
N TRP A 281 -3.62 -30.08 11.58
CA TRP A 281 -3.70 -31.17 10.61
C TRP A 281 -4.97 -31.09 9.77
N GLY A 282 -4.81 -31.10 8.45
CA GLY A 282 -5.91 -31.04 7.50
C GLY A 282 -5.42 -30.92 6.06
N LEU A 283 -6.36 -30.82 5.11
CA LEU A 283 -6.04 -30.75 3.68
C LEU A 283 -5.10 -29.58 3.35
N GLN A 284 -5.32 -28.41 3.97
CA GLN A 284 -4.47 -27.24 3.75
C GLN A 284 -3.02 -27.49 4.19
N LYS A 285 -2.80 -28.15 5.34
CA LYS A 285 -1.45 -28.53 5.80
C LYS A 285 -0.80 -29.56 4.89
N VAL A 286 -1.55 -30.52 4.35
CA VAL A 286 -1.01 -31.48 3.36
C VAL A 286 -0.48 -30.74 2.12
N ILE A 287 -1.25 -29.78 1.60
CA ILE A 287 -0.84 -28.93 0.46
C ILE A 287 0.40 -28.10 0.84
N ALA A 288 0.39 -27.45 2.00
CA ALA A 288 1.51 -26.64 2.47
C ALA A 288 2.79 -27.47 2.66
N ARG A 289 2.69 -28.70 3.20
CA ARG A 289 3.81 -29.64 3.29
C ARG A 289 4.35 -30.03 1.92
N ARG A 290 3.48 -30.26 0.94
CA ARG A 290 3.94 -30.53 -0.43
C ARG A 290 4.64 -29.33 -1.04
N ALA A 291 4.11 -28.12 -0.84
CA ALA A 291 4.71 -26.89 -1.33
C ALA A 291 6.08 -26.61 -0.68
N ALA A 292 6.23 -26.90 0.62
CA ALA A 292 7.49 -26.79 1.34
C ALA A 292 8.63 -27.62 0.73
N LEU A 293 8.31 -28.75 0.08
CA LEU A 293 9.31 -29.60 -0.59
C LEU A 293 9.89 -28.98 -1.88
N GLU A 294 9.29 -27.93 -2.42
CA GLU A 294 9.84 -27.21 -3.57
C GLU A 294 10.94 -26.21 -3.17
N LEU A 295 11.03 -25.88 -1.88
CA LEU A 295 11.98 -24.89 -1.36
C LEU A 295 13.38 -25.48 -1.22
N ARG A 296 14.39 -24.64 -1.46
CA ARG A 296 15.80 -24.99 -1.27
C ARG A 296 16.45 -24.06 -0.26
N ASP A 297 17.41 -24.61 0.48
CA ASP A 297 18.18 -23.86 1.48
C ASP A 297 18.84 -22.62 0.85
N GLY A 298 18.69 -21.48 1.53
CA GLY A 298 19.20 -20.18 1.09
C GLY A 298 18.34 -19.42 0.08
N GLU A 299 17.20 -19.96 -0.37
CA GLU A 299 16.31 -19.25 -1.29
C GLU A 299 15.61 -18.05 -0.60
N ALA A 300 15.32 -17.02 -1.40
CA ALA A 300 14.44 -15.92 -1.04
C ALA A 300 13.04 -16.21 -1.59
N VAL A 301 12.03 -16.26 -0.74
CA VAL A 301 10.70 -16.78 -1.08
C VAL A 301 9.61 -15.77 -0.74
N ASN A 302 8.84 -15.36 -1.75
CA ASN A 302 7.61 -14.61 -1.55
C ASN A 302 6.41 -15.57 -1.43
N LEU A 303 5.46 -15.22 -0.57
CA LEU A 303 4.26 -16.02 -0.31
C LEU A 303 3.02 -15.16 -0.52
N GLY A 304 2.10 -15.64 -1.36
CA GLY A 304 0.78 -15.05 -1.45
C GLY A 304 -0.10 -15.36 -0.24
N PHE A 305 -1.20 -14.61 -0.11
CA PHE A 305 -2.28 -14.93 0.81
C PHE A 305 -2.91 -16.29 0.50
N GLY A 306 -3.39 -16.99 1.54
CA GLY A 306 -4.07 -18.29 1.43
C GLY A 306 -3.23 -19.44 1.96
N ILE A 307 -3.35 -20.63 1.35
CA ILE A 307 -2.71 -21.86 1.85
C ILE A 307 -1.19 -21.73 1.93
N SER A 308 -0.58 -20.94 1.03
CA SER A 308 0.86 -20.62 1.05
C SER A 308 1.33 -19.99 2.36
N ALA A 309 0.48 -19.24 3.07
CA ALA A 309 0.81 -18.65 4.37
C ALA A 309 1.06 -19.71 5.47
N LEU A 310 0.69 -20.98 5.24
CA LEU A 310 0.98 -22.09 6.16
C LEU A 310 2.37 -22.70 5.93
N VAL A 311 3.03 -22.42 4.79
CA VAL A 311 4.35 -23.00 4.47
C VAL A 311 5.42 -22.64 5.51
N PRO A 312 5.53 -21.38 6.01
CA PRO A 312 6.45 -21.06 7.10
C PRO A 312 6.20 -21.86 8.38
N ARG A 313 4.93 -22.16 8.66
CA ARG A 313 4.53 -22.93 9.85
C ARG A 313 4.92 -24.39 9.74
N VAL A 314 4.88 -24.94 8.52
CA VAL A 314 5.43 -26.27 8.24
C VAL A 314 6.94 -26.29 8.45
N LEU A 315 7.69 -25.32 7.91
CA LEU A 315 9.15 -25.28 8.10
C LEU A 315 9.51 -25.16 9.58
N LEU A 316 8.77 -24.34 10.35
CA LEU A 316 8.93 -24.25 11.79
C LEU A 316 8.74 -25.60 12.50
N GLU A 317 7.67 -26.33 12.18
CA GLU A 317 7.37 -27.65 12.76
C GLU A 317 8.43 -28.71 12.43
N GLU A 318 8.99 -28.67 11.22
CA GLU A 318 10.06 -29.58 10.79
C GLU A 318 11.46 -29.18 11.30
N GLY A 319 11.57 -28.08 12.08
CA GLY A 319 12.85 -27.57 12.58
C GLY A 319 13.73 -26.93 11.49
N LEU A 320 13.11 -26.45 10.42
CA LEU A 320 13.73 -25.81 9.25
C LEU A 320 13.46 -24.29 9.19
N ASP A 321 13.07 -23.68 10.30
CA ASP A 321 12.93 -22.22 10.37
C ASP A 321 14.27 -21.53 10.03
N GLY A 322 14.19 -20.51 9.18
CA GLY A 322 15.37 -19.80 8.66
C GLY A 322 16.15 -20.52 7.53
N ALA A 323 15.75 -21.71 7.10
CA ALA A 323 16.34 -22.37 5.93
C ALA A 323 16.11 -21.58 4.63
N VAL A 324 15.02 -20.82 4.56
CA VAL A 324 14.76 -19.84 3.50
C VAL A 324 14.54 -18.46 4.11
N THR A 325 14.72 -17.43 3.30
CA THR A 325 14.39 -16.05 3.67
C THR A 325 13.04 -15.67 3.10
N TRP A 326 12.05 -15.44 3.95
CA TRP A 326 10.75 -14.94 3.51
C TRP A 326 10.85 -13.48 3.07
N VAL A 327 10.18 -13.13 1.98
CA VAL A 327 10.21 -11.79 1.43
C VAL A 327 8.79 -11.36 1.06
N ILE A 328 8.24 -10.42 1.82
CA ILE A 328 6.85 -9.97 1.71
C ILE A 328 6.79 -8.67 0.92
N GLU A 329 5.86 -8.53 -0.03
CA GLU A 329 5.78 -7.37 -0.94
C GLU A 329 5.53 -6.03 -0.22
N GLN A 330 4.90 -6.06 0.94
CA GLN A 330 4.70 -4.90 1.81
C GLN A 330 6.02 -4.41 2.43
N GLY A 331 7.05 -5.27 2.53
CA GLY A 331 8.42 -4.84 2.83
C GLY A 331 9.21 -5.73 3.77
N ALA A 332 8.57 -6.60 4.55
CA ALA A 332 9.27 -7.42 5.53
C ALA A 332 10.17 -8.48 4.86
N VAL A 333 11.43 -8.59 5.34
CA VAL A 333 12.43 -9.55 4.87
C VAL A 333 12.95 -10.38 6.05
N GLY A 334 12.89 -11.70 5.90
CA GLY A 334 13.19 -12.69 6.94
C GLY A 334 12.15 -12.71 8.06
N GLY A 335 12.46 -13.45 9.13
CA GLY A 335 11.55 -13.61 10.27
C GLY A 335 10.43 -14.62 10.00
N MET A 336 9.28 -14.44 10.64
CA MET A 336 8.13 -15.33 10.51
C MET A 336 6.93 -14.53 9.96
N PRO A 337 6.49 -14.77 8.71
CA PRO A 337 5.29 -14.15 8.15
C PRO A 337 4.07 -14.37 9.04
N LEU A 338 3.36 -13.29 9.39
CA LEU A 338 2.18 -13.36 10.23
C LEU A 338 0.93 -13.64 9.40
N GLY A 339 -0.01 -14.37 10.00
CA GLY A 339 -1.30 -14.71 9.38
C GLY A 339 -2.44 -13.83 9.88
N GLY A 340 -3.66 -14.16 9.48
CA GLY A 340 -4.87 -13.49 9.97
C GLY A 340 -4.86 -11.99 9.68
N PHE A 341 -5.22 -11.18 10.67
CA PHE A 341 -5.28 -9.72 10.53
C PHE A 341 -3.92 -9.03 10.43
N GLN A 342 -2.84 -9.74 10.76
CA GLN A 342 -1.47 -9.24 10.65
C GLN A 342 -0.81 -9.63 9.31
N PHE A 343 -1.57 -10.21 8.38
CA PHE A 343 -1.06 -10.58 7.07
C PHE A 343 -0.45 -9.38 6.33
N GLY A 344 0.66 -9.61 5.63
CA GLY A 344 1.49 -8.55 5.05
C GLY A 344 2.56 -8.01 6.01
N CYS A 345 2.56 -8.42 7.28
CA CYS A 345 3.64 -8.20 8.23
C CYS A 345 4.37 -9.51 8.56
N ALA A 346 5.52 -9.40 9.22
CA ALA A 346 6.23 -10.52 9.81
C ALA A 346 6.75 -10.13 11.20
N ALA A 347 6.87 -11.11 12.09
CA ALA A 347 7.61 -10.96 13.34
C ALA A 347 9.07 -11.36 13.14
N ASN A 348 9.98 -10.90 14.01
CA ASN A 348 11.39 -11.31 13.99
C ASN A 348 12.11 -11.01 12.66
N THR A 349 11.65 -9.98 11.94
CA THR A 349 12.22 -9.57 10.65
C THR A 349 13.71 -9.25 10.77
N GLN A 350 14.43 -9.44 9.68
CA GLN A 350 15.84 -9.06 9.56
C GLN A 350 15.96 -7.65 8.99
N ALA A 351 15.02 -7.28 8.11
CA ALA A 351 14.91 -5.95 7.55
C ALA A 351 13.45 -5.64 7.19
N ILE A 352 13.14 -4.34 7.12
CA ILE A 352 11.92 -3.80 6.53
C ILE A 352 12.35 -2.88 5.40
N ILE A 353 11.97 -3.22 4.18
CA ILE A 353 12.35 -2.53 2.94
C ILE A 353 11.12 -1.84 2.35
N PRO A 354 11.24 -0.66 1.72
CA PRO A 354 10.11 -0.05 1.01
C PRO A 354 9.55 -0.97 -0.10
N SER A 355 8.21 -1.07 -0.20
CA SER A 355 7.55 -1.87 -1.25
C SER A 355 8.03 -1.57 -2.67
N PRO A 356 8.28 -0.30 -3.09
CA PRO A 356 8.80 -0.04 -4.43
C PRO A 356 10.13 -0.74 -4.73
N ASP A 357 11.01 -0.82 -3.74
CA ASP A 357 12.31 -1.49 -3.88
C ASP A 357 12.11 -3.01 -3.83
N GLN A 358 11.18 -3.49 -3.01
CA GLN A 358 10.81 -4.91 -2.92
C GLN A 358 10.23 -5.44 -4.24
N PHE A 359 9.36 -4.68 -4.89
CA PHE A 359 8.86 -5.01 -6.23
C PHE A 359 9.94 -4.93 -7.30
N SER A 360 10.89 -4.01 -7.16
CA SER A 360 12.05 -3.94 -8.06
C SER A 360 12.94 -5.18 -7.93
N TYR A 361 13.12 -5.68 -6.71
CA TYR A 361 13.79 -6.95 -6.43
C TYR A 361 13.05 -8.11 -7.12
N PHE A 362 11.74 -8.25 -6.92
CA PHE A 362 10.96 -9.34 -7.54
C PHE A 362 10.95 -9.30 -9.07
N GLN A 363 10.96 -8.11 -9.66
CA GLN A 363 10.99 -7.97 -11.11
C GLN A 363 12.36 -8.36 -11.70
N GLY A 364 13.42 -8.31 -10.91
CA GLY A 364 14.78 -8.66 -11.33
C GLY A 364 15.01 -10.16 -11.57
N GLY A 365 14.09 -11.02 -11.15
CA GLY A 365 14.27 -12.48 -11.09
C GLY A 365 14.88 -12.88 -9.75
#